data_AF-A0A1M5HS87-F1
#
_entry.id   AF-A0A1M5HS87-F1
#
_cell.length_a   1.000
_cell.length_b   1.000
_cell.length_c   1.000
_cell.angle_alpha   90.00
_cell.angle_beta   90.00
_cell.angle_gamma   90.00
#
_symmetry.space_group_name_H-M   'P 1'
#
loop_
_entity.id
_entity.type
_entity.pdbx_description
1 polymer ?
#
loop_
_entity_poly.entity_id
_entity_poly.type
_entity_poly.pdbx_seq_one_letter_code
_entity_poly.pdbx_strand_id
1 'polypeptide(L)'
;MDKILSYIGFLRKSTNEHGVHSPFVFKYVTQCLNVRKRWHHDKSINVLLKTISYFQSQSIAVLDDIEAAKVVMDTFPQLQLNPNLFDLVYTKDLDVFQFEQLLSKGKVHNDSVILVDGIYQTPAQKRRWNQLIQLSDITVSIDMYNLGALCIRKEQEKEHFTIRI
;
A
#
# COMPACT_ATOMS: atom_id res chain seq x y z
N MET A 1 20.26 -7.13 4.18
CA MET A 1 19.61 -8.16 3.33
C MET A 1 20.22 -8.01 1.96
N ASP A 2 20.69 -9.10 1.36
CA ASP A 2 21.13 -9.02 -0.03
C ASP A 2 19.89 -8.77 -0.92
N LYS A 3 19.83 -7.59 -1.54
CA LYS A 3 18.69 -7.15 -2.33
C LYS A 3 18.45 -8.03 -3.57
N ILE A 4 19.51 -8.64 -4.12
CA ILE A 4 19.39 -9.50 -5.30
C ILE A 4 18.74 -10.82 -4.87
N LEU A 5 19.24 -11.43 -3.81
CA LEU A 5 18.69 -12.69 -3.31
C LEU A 5 17.25 -12.54 -2.82
N SER A 6 16.92 -11.44 -2.13
CA SER A 6 15.55 -11.17 -1.70
C SER A 6 14.62 -10.95 -2.88
N TYR A 7 15.08 -10.27 -3.93
CA TYR A 7 14.28 -10.07 -5.13
C TYR A 7 14.04 -11.37 -5.90
N ILE A 8 15.06 -12.23 -6.04
CA ILE A 8 14.88 -13.56 -6.64
C ILE A 8 13.87 -14.39 -5.82
N GLY A 9 13.94 -14.31 -4.49
CA GLY A 9 12.97 -14.95 -3.61
C GLY A 9 11.54 -14.43 -3.81
N PHE A 10 11.38 -13.12 -3.99
CA PHE A 10 10.11 -12.49 -4.34
C PHE A 10 9.59 -12.99 -5.70
N LEU A 11 10.43 -12.98 -6.74
CA LEU A 11 10.04 -13.40 -8.09
C LEU A 11 9.53 -14.84 -8.16
N ARG A 12 10.08 -15.73 -7.32
CA ARG A 12 9.62 -17.12 -7.21
C ARG A 12 8.22 -17.26 -6.60
N LYS A 13 7.81 -16.31 -5.76
CA LYS A 13 6.51 -16.32 -5.06
C LYS A 13 5.47 -15.46 -5.76
N SER A 14 5.91 -14.42 -6.47
CA SER A 14 5.03 -13.42 -7.06
C SER A 14 4.23 -13.97 -8.25
N THR A 15 2.98 -13.56 -8.37
CA THR A 15 2.10 -13.83 -9.51
C THR A 15 1.82 -12.54 -10.31
N ASN A 16 1.16 -12.70 -11.47
CA ASN A 16 0.57 -11.61 -12.26
C ASN A 16 -0.94 -11.57 -12.05
N GLU A 17 -1.67 -10.73 -12.80
CA GLU A 17 -3.13 -10.69 -12.79
C GLU A 17 -3.79 -12.07 -12.95
N HIS A 18 -3.17 -13.00 -13.69
CA HIS A 18 -3.71 -14.35 -13.93
C HIS A 18 -3.66 -15.26 -12.69
N GLY A 19 -2.87 -14.92 -11.67
CA GLY A 19 -2.81 -15.66 -10.41
C GLY A 19 -3.65 -15.06 -9.29
N VAL A 20 -4.42 -14.00 -9.59
CA VAL A 20 -5.24 -13.28 -8.61
C VAL A 20 -6.70 -13.72 -8.76
N HIS A 21 -7.24 -14.37 -7.72
CA HIS A 21 -8.63 -14.82 -7.72
C HIS A 21 -9.59 -13.86 -7.00
N SER A 22 -9.09 -12.95 -6.16
CA SER A 22 -9.93 -11.88 -5.57
C SER A 22 -10.34 -10.89 -6.66
N PRO A 23 -11.65 -10.69 -6.94
CA PRO A 23 -12.09 -9.69 -7.92
C PRO A 23 -11.66 -8.27 -7.56
N PHE A 24 -11.55 -7.96 -6.27
CA PHE A 24 -11.05 -6.68 -5.79
C PHE A 24 -9.57 -6.50 -6.18
N VAL A 25 -8.72 -7.46 -5.82
CA VAL A 25 -7.28 -7.39 -6.11
C VAL A 25 -7.04 -7.44 -7.60
N PHE A 26 -7.78 -8.26 -8.34
CA PHE A 26 -7.67 -8.35 -9.80
C PHE A 26 -7.95 -7.00 -10.46
N LYS A 27 -9.03 -6.30 -10.06
CA LYS A 27 -9.33 -4.95 -10.56
C LYS A 27 -8.26 -3.96 -10.15
N TYR A 28 -7.80 -3.96 -8.91
CA TYR A 28 -6.74 -3.06 -8.47
C TYR A 28 -5.43 -3.27 -9.25
N VAL A 29 -5.03 -4.52 -9.49
CA VAL A 29 -3.85 -4.83 -10.30
C VAL A 29 -4.03 -4.36 -11.75
N THR A 30 -5.11 -4.74 -12.40
CA THR A 30 -5.29 -4.51 -13.84
C THR A 30 -5.66 -3.07 -14.19
N GLN A 31 -6.46 -2.40 -13.35
CA GLN A 31 -7.02 -1.07 -13.60
C GLN A 31 -6.26 0.06 -12.88
N CYS A 32 -5.35 -0.27 -11.97
CA CYS A 32 -4.47 0.71 -11.32
C CYS A 32 -2.99 0.37 -11.52
N LEU A 33 -2.52 -0.76 -10.97
CA LEU A 33 -1.08 -1.05 -10.91
C LEU A 33 -0.45 -1.24 -12.30
N ASN A 34 -1.11 -1.97 -13.20
CA ASN A 34 -0.62 -2.26 -14.56
C ASN A 34 -0.94 -1.18 -15.60
N VAL A 35 -1.66 -0.12 -15.22
CA VAL A 35 -1.97 0.99 -16.15
C VAL A 35 -0.68 1.64 -16.67
N ARG A 36 -0.55 1.79 -17.98
CA ARG A 36 0.69 2.32 -18.61
C ARG A 36 1.03 3.75 -18.21
N LYS A 37 0.02 4.57 -17.87
CA LYS A 37 0.22 5.97 -17.48
C LYS A 37 1.13 6.03 -16.25
N ARG A 38 2.31 6.62 -16.41
CA ARG A 38 3.28 6.87 -15.34
C ARG A 38 3.18 8.33 -14.91
N TRP A 39 2.97 8.55 -13.62
CA TRP A 39 2.81 9.86 -13.00
C TRP A 39 4.11 10.33 -12.34
N HIS A 40 4.97 9.39 -11.92
CA HIS A 40 6.26 9.69 -11.31
C HIS A 40 7.34 8.68 -11.69
N HIS A 41 8.62 9.10 -11.61
CA HIS A 41 9.75 8.24 -11.91
C HIS A 41 10.07 7.26 -10.77
N ASP A 42 9.90 7.67 -9.51
CA ASP A 42 9.95 6.73 -8.39
C ASP A 42 8.76 5.74 -8.46
N LYS A 43 9.04 4.45 -8.25
CA LYS A 43 8.03 3.38 -8.39
C LYS A 43 6.96 3.46 -7.29
N SER A 44 7.36 3.69 -6.05
CA SER A 44 6.46 3.74 -4.89
C SER A 44 5.57 4.97 -4.95
N ILE A 45 6.13 6.15 -5.27
CA ILE A 45 5.35 7.38 -5.49
C ILE A 45 4.42 7.23 -6.71
N ASN A 46 4.88 6.58 -7.78
CA ASN A 46 4.01 6.34 -8.94
C ASN A 46 2.81 5.45 -8.59
N VAL A 47 3.01 4.39 -7.79
CA VAL A 47 1.89 3.59 -7.29
C VAL A 47 0.99 4.42 -6.39
N LEU A 48 1.54 5.18 -5.43
CA LEU A 48 0.79 6.11 -4.57
C LEU A 48 -0.17 6.99 -5.37
N LEU A 49 0.33 7.71 -6.40
CA LEU A 49 -0.50 8.61 -7.20
C LEU A 49 -1.59 7.87 -7.99
N LYS A 50 -1.26 6.70 -8.53
CA LYS A 50 -2.25 5.85 -9.21
C LYS A 50 -3.33 5.35 -8.25
N THR A 51 -2.94 4.94 -7.04
CA THR A 51 -3.84 4.47 -6.00
C THR A 51 -4.80 5.57 -5.57
N ILE A 52 -4.30 6.80 -5.35
CA ILE A 52 -5.14 7.98 -5.08
C ILE A 52 -6.18 8.17 -6.19
N SER A 53 -5.74 8.14 -7.45
CA SER A 53 -6.64 8.31 -8.59
C SER A 53 -7.64 7.17 -8.75
N TYR A 54 -7.25 5.93 -8.48
CA TYR A 54 -8.08 4.74 -8.67
C TYR A 54 -9.17 4.62 -7.62
N PHE A 55 -8.82 4.81 -6.35
CA PHE A 55 -9.79 4.78 -5.24
C PHE A 55 -10.58 6.09 -5.10
N GLN A 56 -10.25 7.12 -5.91
CA GLN A 56 -10.81 8.46 -5.79
C GLN A 56 -10.67 9.01 -4.36
N SER A 57 -9.54 8.72 -3.72
CA SER A 57 -9.25 9.09 -2.34
C SER A 57 -9.35 10.61 -2.17
N GLN A 58 -10.07 11.05 -1.14
CA GLN A 58 -10.27 12.46 -0.85
C GLN A 58 -9.43 12.92 0.33
N SER A 59 -9.19 12.01 1.29
CA SER A 59 -8.37 12.27 2.46
C SER A 59 -7.14 11.36 2.50
N ILE A 60 -5.96 11.95 2.43
CA ILE A 60 -4.69 11.23 2.40
C ILE A 60 -3.77 11.71 3.53
N ALA A 61 -3.07 10.77 4.17
CA ALA A 61 -1.96 11.07 5.08
C ALA A 61 -0.65 10.56 4.48
N VAL A 62 0.37 11.42 4.48
CA VAL A 62 1.77 11.05 4.18
C VAL A 62 2.58 11.34 5.43
N LEU A 63 3.05 10.32 6.15
CA LEU A 63 3.50 10.47 7.54
C LEU A 63 4.99 10.83 7.68
N ASP A 64 5.85 10.29 6.83
CA ASP A 64 7.31 10.31 6.99
C ASP A 64 8.07 10.45 5.66
N ASP A 65 7.40 11.01 4.64
CA ASP A 65 7.98 11.27 3.32
C ASP A 65 7.57 12.64 2.76
N ILE A 66 8.43 13.65 2.97
CA ILE A 66 8.20 15.03 2.54
C ILE A 66 8.14 15.13 1.00
N GLU A 67 8.94 14.35 0.29
CA GLU A 67 8.96 14.36 -1.18
C GLU A 67 7.64 13.81 -1.72
N ALA A 68 7.20 12.65 -1.22
CA ALA A 68 5.91 12.09 -1.61
C ALA A 68 4.75 13.03 -1.25
N ALA A 69 4.79 13.67 -0.07
CA ALA A 69 3.78 14.64 0.34
C ALA A 69 3.70 15.82 -0.64
N LYS A 70 4.85 16.38 -1.02
CA LYS A 70 4.91 17.47 -2.01
C LYS A 70 4.35 17.04 -3.35
N VAL A 71 4.77 15.88 -3.87
CA VAL A 71 4.29 15.37 -5.16
C VAL A 71 2.78 15.14 -5.15
N VAL A 72 2.22 14.62 -4.05
CA VAL A 72 0.76 14.44 -3.91
C VAL A 72 0.04 15.79 -3.95
N MET A 73 0.51 16.79 -3.21
CA MET A 73 -0.10 18.13 -3.19
C MET A 73 -0.02 18.82 -4.55
N ASP A 74 1.12 18.73 -5.24
CA ASP A 74 1.32 19.32 -6.57
C ASP A 74 0.44 18.62 -7.63
N THR A 75 0.24 17.30 -7.50
CA THR A 75 -0.55 16.50 -8.45
C THR A 75 -2.05 16.64 -8.24
N PHE A 76 -2.49 16.73 -6.98
CA PHE A 76 -3.90 16.76 -6.60
C PHE A 76 -4.18 17.95 -5.66
N PRO A 77 -4.16 19.19 -6.18
CA PRO A 77 -4.30 20.40 -5.36
C PRO A 77 -5.69 20.54 -4.71
N GLN A 78 -6.67 19.76 -5.16
CA GLN A 78 -8.05 19.77 -4.66
C GLN A 78 -8.27 18.81 -3.48
N LEU A 79 -7.27 18.01 -3.08
CA LEU A 79 -7.42 17.09 -1.96
C LEU A 79 -7.70 17.87 -0.69
N GLN A 80 -8.83 17.54 -0.06
CA GLN A 80 -9.20 18.13 1.21
C GLN A 80 -8.45 17.40 2.31
N LEU A 81 -7.78 18.15 3.17
CA LEU A 81 -7.29 17.61 4.43
C LEU A 81 -8.51 17.32 5.30
N ASN A 82 -9.01 16.09 5.30
CA ASN A 82 -9.91 15.63 6.36
C ASN A 82 -9.03 15.21 7.54
N PRO A 83 -8.98 15.99 8.64
CA PRO A 83 -8.08 15.71 9.74
C PRO A 83 -8.45 14.44 10.52
N ASN A 84 -9.60 13.83 10.23
CA ASN A 84 -10.19 12.80 11.09
C ASN A 84 -10.11 11.40 10.51
N LEU A 85 -10.35 11.22 9.22
CA LEU A 85 -10.42 9.90 8.58
C LEU A 85 -9.61 9.91 7.28
N PHE A 86 -8.77 8.91 7.04
CA PHE A 86 -7.95 8.79 5.84
C PHE A 86 -8.43 7.65 4.95
N ASP A 87 -8.67 7.94 3.68
CA ASP A 87 -8.93 6.95 2.64
C ASP A 87 -7.63 6.24 2.25
N LEU A 88 -6.52 6.98 2.32
CA LEU A 88 -5.20 6.46 1.99
C LEU A 88 -4.13 6.97 2.97
N VAL A 89 -3.29 6.07 3.46
CA VAL A 89 -2.10 6.41 4.24
C VAL A 89 -0.86 5.94 3.49
N TYR A 90 0.16 6.78 3.35
CA TYR A 90 1.47 6.42 2.83
C TYR A 90 2.53 6.64 3.90
N THR A 91 3.38 5.64 4.11
CA THR A 91 4.46 5.69 5.10
C THR A 91 5.64 4.79 4.71
N LYS A 92 6.85 5.11 5.14
CA LYS A 92 8.06 4.26 5.01
C LYS A 92 8.31 3.42 6.25
N ASP A 93 7.74 3.81 7.38
CA ASP A 93 7.79 3.06 8.63
C ASP A 93 6.40 2.87 9.23
N LEU A 94 5.95 1.61 9.25
CA LEU A 94 4.74 1.18 9.94
C LEU A 94 5.04 -0.10 10.72
N ASP A 95 4.77 -0.07 12.01
CA ASP A 95 4.69 -1.25 12.85
C ASP A 95 3.26 -1.50 13.38
N VAL A 96 3.08 -2.62 14.08
CA VAL A 96 1.79 -3.03 14.64
C VAL A 96 1.25 -1.97 15.60
N PHE A 97 2.10 -1.37 16.44
CA PHE A 97 1.68 -0.37 17.41
C PHE A 97 1.16 0.90 16.71
N GLN A 98 1.88 1.39 15.70
CA GLN A 98 1.44 2.54 14.91
C GLN A 98 0.13 2.25 14.17
N PHE A 99 -0.03 1.05 13.61
CA PHE A 99 -1.29 0.63 12.98
C PHE A 99 -2.45 0.60 13.99
N GLU A 100 -2.26 -0.01 15.17
CA GLU A 100 -3.25 -0.04 16.24
C GLU A 100 -3.61 1.36 16.74
N GLN A 101 -2.66 2.30 16.73
CA GLN A 101 -2.94 3.70 17.02
C GLN A 101 -3.79 4.37 15.94
N LEU A 102 -3.55 4.10 14.66
CA LEU A 102 -4.41 4.59 13.57
C LEU A 102 -5.84 4.05 13.73
N LEU A 103 -5.98 2.77 14.05
CA LEU A 103 -7.28 2.11 14.23
C LEU A 103 -8.02 2.65 15.46
N SER A 104 -7.38 2.65 16.63
CA SER A 104 -8.00 3.07 17.89
C SER A 104 -8.36 4.56 17.93
N LYS A 105 -7.61 5.42 17.21
CA LYS A 105 -7.94 6.84 17.04
C LYS A 105 -8.99 7.09 15.95
N GLY A 106 -9.51 6.05 15.31
CA GLY A 106 -10.49 6.15 14.23
C GLY A 106 -9.95 6.89 13.01
N LYS A 107 -8.64 6.80 12.73
CA LYS A 107 -8.01 7.47 11.56
C LYS A 107 -8.17 6.68 10.26
N VAL A 108 -8.43 5.39 10.36
CA VAL A 108 -8.67 4.47 9.23
C VAL A 108 -10.03 3.81 9.37
N HIS A 109 -10.60 3.38 8.24
CA HIS A 109 -11.95 2.87 8.10
C HIS A 109 -12.00 1.66 7.16
N ASN A 110 -13.20 1.11 6.91
CA ASN A 110 -13.43 -0.13 6.15
C ASN A 110 -13.08 -0.05 4.66
N ASP A 111 -12.67 1.11 4.15
CA ASP A 111 -12.17 1.23 2.79
C ASP A 111 -10.78 1.87 2.73
N SER A 112 -10.13 2.06 3.88
CA SER A 112 -8.79 2.61 3.94
C SER A 112 -7.76 1.67 3.32
N VAL A 113 -6.85 2.27 2.56
CA VAL A 113 -5.66 1.60 2.02
C VAL A 113 -4.42 2.21 2.65
N ILE A 114 -3.54 1.37 3.18
CA ILE A 114 -2.26 1.80 3.73
C ILE A 114 -1.15 1.28 2.82
N LEU A 115 -0.36 2.19 2.26
CA LEU A 115 0.82 1.90 1.46
C LEU A 115 2.07 2.04 2.34
N VAL A 116 2.83 0.96 2.45
CA VAL A 116 4.06 0.87 3.24
C VAL A 116 5.24 0.72 2.30
N ASP A 117 6.05 1.76 2.15
CA ASP A 117 7.22 1.77 1.29
C ASP A 117 8.44 1.12 1.97
N GLY A 118 9.30 0.49 1.18
CA GLY A 118 10.51 -0.15 1.66
C GLY A 118 10.30 -1.45 2.45
N ILE A 119 9.23 -2.22 2.20
CA ILE A 119 8.94 -3.47 2.96
C ILE A 119 10.07 -4.53 2.90
N TYR A 120 10.96 -4.49 1.91
CA TYR A 120 12.18 -5.33 1.82
C TYR A 120 13.50 -4.56 2.04
N GLN A 121 13.44 -3.26 2.30
CA GLN A 121 14.63 -2.40 2.36
C GLN A 121 15.58 -2.81 3.50
N THR A 122 15.03 -3.25 4.63
CA THR A 122 15.80 -3.81 5.76
C THR A 122 15.18 -5.09 6.31
N PRO A 123 15.96 -5.94 7.01
CA PRO A 123 15.40 -7.08 7.76
C PRO A 123 14.33 -6.66 8.78
N ALA A 124 14.46 -5.47 9.38
CA ALA A 124 13.49 -4.94 10.32
C ALA A 124 12.15 -4.60 9.64
N GLN A 125 12.17 -3.91 8.50
CA GLN A 125 10.96 -3.60 7.72
C GLN A 125 10.27 -4.87 7.23
N LYS A 126 11.03 -5.88 6.77
CA LYS A 126 10.44 -7.16 6.38
C LYS A 126 9.76 -7.87 7.55
N ARG A 127 10.33 -7.81 8.76
CA ARG A 127 9.69 -8.34 9.97
C ARG A 127 8.40 -7.59 10.30
N ARG A 128 8.42 -6.25 10.27
CA ARG A 128 7.24 -5.42 10.51
C ARG A 128 6.13 -5.73 9.49
N TRP A 129 6.45 -5.80 8.21
CA TRP A 129 5.53 -6.23 7.15
C TRP A 129 4.90 -7.59 7.46
N ASN A 130 5.72 -8.59 7.79
CA ASN A 130 5.24 -9.92 8.13
C ASN A 130 4.35 -9.93 9.38
N GLN A 131 4.54 -9.03 10.34
CA GLN A 131 3.67 -8.89 11.51
C GLN A 131 2.34 -8.21 11.14
N LEU A 132 2.39 -7.14 10.35
CA LEU A 132 1.20 -6.41 9.91
C LEU A 132 0.24 -7.31 9.13
N ILE A 133 0.72 -8.12 8.18
CA ILE A 133 -0.16 -9.00 7.39
C ILE A 133 -0.90 -10.04 8.24
N GLN A 134 -0.46 -10.33 9.47
CA GLN A 134 -1.13 -11.27 10.37
C GLN A 134 -2.32 -10.64 11.13
N LEU A 135 -2.39 -9.31 11.23
CA LEU A 135 -3.45 -8.63 11.99
C LEU A 135 -4.83 -8.89 11.39
N SER A 136 -5.82 -9.25 12.21
CA SER A 136 -7.17 -9.62 11.76
C SER A 136 -7.90 -8.49 11.01
N ASP A 137 -7.61 -7.23 11.35
CA ASP A 137 -8.20 -6.05 10.70
C ASP A 137 -7.70 -5.84 9.26
N ILE A 138 -6.54 -6.40 8.93
CA ILE A 138 -6.00 -6.41 7.58
C ILE A 138 -6.54 -7.64 6.86
N THR A 139 -7.56 -7.41 6.03
CA THR A 139 -8.20 -8.47 5.25
C THR A 139 -7.47 -8.71 3.94
N VAL A 140 -6.97 -7.68 3.26
CA VAL A 140 -6.18 -7.88 2.04
C VAL A 140 -4.82 -7.24 2.19
N SER A 141 -3.76 -8.01 1.93
CA SER A 141 -2.39 -7.51 1.86
C SER A 141 -1.75 -7.84 0.52
N ILE A 142 -1.01 -6.90 -0.05
CA ILE A 142 -0.37 -7.04 -1.36
C ILE A 142 1.11 -6.66 -1.23
N ASP A 143 2.00 -7.62 -1.42
CA ASP A 143 3.46 -7.44 -1.49
C ASP A 143 3.87 -7.18 -2.95
N MET A 144 4.35 -5.96 -3.23
CA MET A 144 4.90 -5.54 -4.53
C MET A 144 6.42 -5.33 -4.46
N TYR A 145 7.10 -6.06 -3.57
CA TYR A 145 8.52 -6.02 -3.25
C TYR A 145 9.04 -4.71 -2.65
N ASN A 146 8.94 -3.60 -3.37
CA ASN A 146 9.37 -2.29 -2.85
C ASN A 146 8.28 -1.65 -1.98
N LEU A 147 7.02 -1.97 -2.25
CA LEU A 147 5.85 -1.37 -1.63
C LEU A 147 4.89 -2.47 -1.18
N GLY A 148 4.32 -2.33 0.00
CA GLY A 148 3.21 -3.14 0.48
C GLY A 148 1.91 -2.34 0.47
N ALA A 149 0.78 -2.97 0.14
CA ALA A 149 -0.55 -2.39 0.37
C ALA A 149 -1.31 -3.22 1.40
N LEU A 150 -1.92 -2.57 2.39
CA LEU A 150 -2.78 -3.17 3.40
C LEU A 150 -4.17 -2.55 3.22
N CYS A 151 -5.18 -3.37 3.01
CA CYS A 151 -6.57 -2.93 2.90
C CYS A 151 -7.36 -3.45 4.10
N ILE A 152 -8.09 -2.56 4.74
CA ILE A 152 -9.08 -2.89 5.75
C ILE A 152 -10.39 -3.01 5.00
N ARG A 153 -10.89 -4.22 4.72
CA ARG A 153 -12.14 -4.44 3.98
C ARG A 153 -12.86 -5.68 4.51
N LYS A 154 -13.83 -5.51 5.41
CA LYS A 154 -14.48 -6.62 6.12
C LYS A 154 -15.25 -7.57 5.22
N GLU A 155 -15.58 -7.15 4.00
CA GLU A 155 -16.27 -7.95 2.98
C GLU A 155 -15.33 -8.86 2.19
N GLN A 156 -14.01 -8.74 2.40
CA GLN A 156 -13.00 -9.60 1.78
C GLN A 156 -12.51 -10.63 2.79
N GLU A 157 -12.24 -11.85 2.31
CA GLU A 157 -11.54 -12.85 3.12
C GLU A 157 -10.10 -12.39 3.41
N LYS A 158 -9.57 -12.86 4.55
CA LYS A 158 -8.19 -12.56 4.94
C LYS A 158 -7.22 -13.25 3.99
N GLU A 159 -6.52 -12.48 3.17
CA GLU A 159 -5.64 -13.00 2.14
C GLU A 159 -4.39 -12.13 1.90
N HIS A 160 -3.29 -12.80 1.57
CA HIS A 160 -2.02 -12.19 1.21
C HIS A 160 -1.63 -12.53 -0.22
N PHE A 161 -1.41 -11.50 -1.02
CA PHE A 161 -0.97 -11.61 -2.41
C PHE A 161 0.48 -11.12 -2.54
N THR A 162 1.29 -11.82 -3.31
CA THR A 162 2.60 -11.34 -3.77
C THR A 162 2.50 -11.10 -5.27
N ILE A 163 2.64 -9.85 -5.72
CA ILE A 163 2.33 -9.44 -7.09
C ILE A 163 3.51 -8.69 -7.69
N ARG A 164 3.95 -9.13 -8.88
CA ARG A 164 4.98 -8.41 -9.65
C ARG A 164 4.34 -7.38 -10.58
N ILE A 165 4.84 -6.14 -10.51
CA ILE A 165 4.36 -4.96 -11.24
C ILE A 165 5.49 -4.24 -11.99
#